data_AF-A0A8X7NN56-F1
#
_entry.id   AF-A0A8X7NN56-F1
#
_cell.length_a   1.000
_cell.length_b   1.000
_cell.length_c   1.000
_cell.angle_alpha   90.00
_cell.angle_beta   90.00
_cell.angle_gamma   90.00
#
_symmetry.space_group_name_H-M   'P 1'
#
loop_
_entity.id
_entity.type
_entity.pdbx_description
1 polymer ?
#
loop_
_entity_poly.entity_id
_entity_poly.type
_entity_poly.pdbx_seq_one_letter_code
_entity_poly.pdbx_strand_id
1 'polypeptide(L)'
;MSHPPEYAPTASTSFTISSKSTQFNQEITRSSLIKSPSNKPVYNSLAEISSILTSIEMLENSFLKDYTTDKEKYTSTAYRLIYQYQIIIKGFDESKLPVLKSLFSNLNPDLSNFLALFTSKFNINCPQAVNRLLSGVPSTIDHLAISTSGGGAAANAATANATATTRANARLIAEITGNFITCMDAVKLNYKTRDQLHPLLSDLVVNLNEFNETIEFNGKSKLINWLIKINNLEKELSQEDSDLFLNDLDTAYKGFYESLENH
;
A
#
# COMPACT_ATOMS: atom_id res chain seq x y z
N MET A 1 37.50 47.42 71.60
CA MET A 1 36.86 46.30 70.89
C MET A 1 35.38 46.62 70.77
N SER A 2 34.92 46.93 69.57
CA SER A 2 33.50 47.20 69.28
C SER A 2 33.12 46.22 68.17
N HIS A 3 32.43 45.15 68.56
CA HIS A 3 31.81 44.22 67.62
C HIS A 3 30.61 44.92 66.96
N PRO A 4 30.42 44.78 65.64
CA PRO A 4 29.19 45.22 65.01
C PRO A 4 28.02 44.36 65.50
N PRO A 5 26.79 44.89 65.56
CA PRO A 5 25.63 44.15 66.03
C PRO A 5 25.36 42.95 65.09
N GLU A 6 25.31 41.76 65.69
CA GLU A 6 24.72 40.58 65.04
C GLU A 6 23.21 40.81 64.90
N TYR A 7 22.65 40.43 63.76
CA TYR A 7 21.21 40.44 63.47
C TYR A 7 20.57 41.78 63.07
N ALA A 8 21.00 42.35 61.94
CA ALA A 8 20.05 42.96 61.01
C ALA A 8 19.72 41.92 59.93
N PRO A 9 18.45 41.70 59.55
CA PRO A 9 18.15 40.85 58.40
C PRO A 9 18.72 41.58 57.19
N THR A 10 19.86 41.13 56.66
CA THR A 10 20.35 41.58 55.38
C THR A 10 19.31 41.19 54.34
N ALA A 11 18.41 42.11 54.01
CA ALA A 11 17.55 42.06 52.83
C ALA A 11 18.41 42.25 51.56
N SER A 12 19.46 41.44 51.43
CA SER A 12 20.42 41.49 50.33
C SER A 12 20.77 40.10 49.81
N THR A 13 19.81 39.18 49.88
CA THR A 13 19.64 38.24 48.78
C THR A 13 18.72 38.89 47.76
N SER A 14 19.24 39.88 47.03
CA SER A 14 18.67 40.25 45.74
C SER A 14 18.86 39.03 44.85
N PHE A 15 17.79 38.26 44.68
CA PHE A 15 17.71 37.23 43.65
C PHE A 15 17.77 37.95 42.30
N THR A 16 18.98 38.21 41.82
CA THR A 16 19.21 38.65 40.45
C THR A 16 19.05 37.45 39.55
N ILE A 17 17.86 37.31 38.97
CA ILE A 17 17.61 36.39 37.86
C ILE A 17 18.67 36.72 36.81
N SER A 18 19.60 35.77 36.57
CA SER A 18 20.58 35.88 35.51
C SER A 18 19.86 36.26 34.22
N SER A 19 20.29 37.30 33.51
CA SER A 19 19.72 37.68 32.21
C SER A 19 19.90 36.59 31.13
N LYS A 20 20.65 35.53 31.45
CA LYS A 20 20.77 34.28 30.69
C LYS A 20 19.92 33.14 31.24
N SER A 21 18.97 33.39 32.15
CA SER A 21 17.94 32.39 32.44
C SER A 21 17.05 32.32 31.22
N THR A 22 17.07 31.18 30.52
CA THR A 22 16.06 30.81 29.54
C THR A 22 14.70 31.14 30.15
N GLN A 23 13.92 32.04 29.51
CA GLN A 23 12.64 32.52 30.02
C GLN A 23 11.61 31.38 29.99
N PHE A 24 11.65 30.51 31.00
CA PHE A 24 10.65 29.46 31.21
C PHE A 24 9.36 30.00 31.87
N ASN A 25 9.34 31.28 32.26
CA ASN A 25 8.24 31.94 32.96
C ASN A 25 7.25 32.65 32.02
N GLN A 26 7.45 32.58 30.70
CA GLN A 26 6.54 33.16 29.71
C GLN A 26 5.71 32.06 29.04
N GLU A 27 4.42 32.33 28.86
CA GLU A 27 3.55 31.44 28.10
C GLU A 27 3.93 31.47 26.61
N ILE A 28 3.92 30.29 26.00
CA ILE A 28 4.18 30.19 24.57
C ILE A 28 2.91 30.60 23.82
N THR A 29 2.88 31.82 23.28
CA THR A 29 1.75 32.31 22.49
C THR A 29 1.70 31.68 21.09
N ARG A 30 0.51 31.54 20.50
CA ARG A 30 0.30 31.01 19.14
C ARG A 30 1.18 31.66 18.06
N SER A 31 1.41 32.97 18.18
CA SER A 31 2.25 33.76 17.28
C SER A 31 3.74 33.38 17.35
N SER A 32 4.19 32.82 18.47
CA SER A 32 5.54 32.28 18.63
C SER A 32 5.71 30.91 17.96
N LEU A 33 4.65 30.09 17.91
CA LEU A 33 4.67 28.77 17.27
C LEU A 33 4.56 28.88 15.74
N ILE A 34 3.60 29.70 15.26
CA ILE A 34 3.31 29.85 13.84
C ILE A 34 3.76 31.25 13.41
N LYS A 35 5.00 31.34 12.90
CA LYS A 35 5.61 32.61 12.46
C LYS A 35 4.87 33.27 11.30
N SER A 36 4.25 32.48 10.42
CA SER A 36 3.51 32.96 9.24
C SER A 36 2.23 32.15 9.02
N PRO A 37 1.11 32.78 8.65
CA PRO A 37 -0.12 32.08 8.24
C PRO A 37 0.08 31.07 7.12
N SER A 38 1.04 31.31 6.21
CA SER A 38 1.41 30.39 5.13
C SER A 38 2.01 29.06 5.61
N ASN A 39 2.56 29.03 6.83
CA ASN A 39 3.18 27.83 7.41
C ASN A 39 2.12 26.93 8.08
N LYS A 40 0.97 27.49 8.45
CA LYS A 40 -0.14 26.76 9.08
C LYS A 40 -0.58 25.51 8.29
N PRO A 41 -0.82 25.54 6.96
CA PRO A 41 -1.18 24.34 6.21
C PRO A 41 -0.10 23.27 6.25
N VAL A 42 1.19 23.64 6.23
CA VAL A 42 2.31 22.69 6.32
C VAL A 42 2.29 21.97 7.67
N TYR A 43 2.10 22.71 8.77
CA TYR A 43 1.97 22.10 10.10
C TYR A 43 0.75 21.19 10.22
N ASN A 44 -0.39 21.54 9.61
CA ASN A 44 -1.56 20.68 9.58
C ASN A 44 -1.26 19.37 8.82
N SER A 45 -0.60 19.44 7.66
CA SER A 45 -0.19 18.25 6.91
C SER A 45 0.80 17.38 7.70
N LEU A 46 1.75 17.99 8.42
CA LEU A 46 2.68 17.25 9.30
C LEU A 46 1.96 16.59 10.48
N ALA A 47 0.97 17.26 11.06
CA ALA A 47 0.13 16.69 12.12
C ALA A 47 -0.68 15.50 11.60
N GLU A 48 -1.23 15.59 10.39
CA GLU A 48 -1.96 14.50 9.75
C GLU A 48 -1.04 13.29 9.50
N ILE A 49 0.19 13.52 9.01
CA ILE A 49 1.19 12.46 8.85
C ILE A 49 1.50 11.78 10.19
N SER A 50 1.64 12.54 11.28
CA SER A 50 1.85 11.98 12.62
C SER A 50 0.67 11.12 13.08
N SER A 51 -0.56 11.55 12.77
CA SER A 51 -1.79 10.81 13.08
C SER A 51 -1.85 9.50 12.30
N ILE A 52 -1.61 9.54 10.99
CA ILE A 52 -1.58 8.36 10.11
C ILE A 52 -0.51 7.37 10.56
N LEU A 53 0.70 7.86 10.86
CA LEU A 53 1.83 7.02 11.28
C LEU A 53 1.51 6.25 12.57
N THR A 54 0.92 6.93 13.56
CA THR A 54 0.52 6.28 14.82
C THR A 54 -0.65 5.31 14.60
N SER A 55 -1.58 5.65 13.72
CA SER A 55 -2.73 4.81 13.40
C SER A 55 -2.31 3.51 12.70
N ILE A 56 -1.38 3.56 11.74
CA ILE A 56 -0.82 2.37 11.09
C ILE A 56 -0.08 1.52 12.12
N GLU A 57 0.74 2.10 12.99
CA GLU A 57 1.46 1.35 14.04
C GLU A 57 0.51 0.57 14.94
N MET A 58 -0.60 1.19 15.36
CA MET A 58 -1.62 0.52 16.17
C MET A 58 -2.37 -0.55 15.37
N LEU A 59 -2.67 -0.30 14.09
CA LEU A 59 -3.30 -1.26 13.20
C LEU A 59 -2.44 -2.51 13.03
N GLU A 60 -1.13 -2.33 12.79
CA GLU A 60 -0.16 -3.42 12.67
C GLU A 60 -0.05 -4.23 13.95
N ASN A 61 0.10 -3.56 15.10
CA ASN A 61 0.18 -4.22 16.39
C ASN A 61 -1.12 -4.96 16.75
N SER A 62 -2.27 -4.44 16.35
CA SER A 62 -3.57 -5.09 16.55
C SER A 62 -3.72 -6.33 15.68
N PHE A 63 -3.24 -6.27 14.45
CA PHE A 63 -3.24 -7.40 13.53
C PHE A 63 -2.28 -8.50 13.99
N LEU A 64 -1.06 -8.15 14.39
CA LEU A 64 -0.04 -9.10 14.89
C LEU A 64 -0.48 -9.84 16.16
N LYS A 65 -1.37 -9.24 16.96
CA LYS A 65 -1.93 -9.82 18.19
C LYS A 65 -3.25 -10.56 17.95
N ASP A 66 -3.66 -10.76 16.70
CA ASP A 66 -4.93 -11.38 16.31
C ASP A 66 -6.19 -10.70 16.88
N TYR A 67 -6.13 -9.41 17.25
CA TYR A 67 -7.34 -8.67 17.67
C TYR A 67 -8.26 -8.35 16.49
N THR A 68 -7.71 -8.22 15.29
CA THR A 68 -8.48 -8.06 14.04
C THR A 68 -8.49 -9.38 13.29
N THR A 69 -9.58 -10.13 13.42
CA THR A 69 -9.75 -11.44 12.78
C THR A 69 -10.04 -11.35 11.28
N ASP A 70 -10.59 -10.22 10.83
CA ASP A 70 -10.91 -9.96 9.44
C ASP A 70 -9.69 -9.40 8.69
N LYS A 71 -9.06 -10.28 7.89
CA LYS A 71 -7.87 -9.98 7.08
C LYS A 71 -8.14 -8.97 5.97
N GLU A 72 -9.32 -9.01 5.36
CA GLU A 72 -9.68 -8.10 4.26
C GLU A 72 -9.87 -6.68 4.78
N LYS A 73 -10.55 -6.54 5.92
CA LYS A 73 -10.77 -5.25 6.56
C LYS A 73 -9.47 -4.60 7.03
N TYR A 74 -8.54 -5.39 7.58
CA TYR A 74 -7.18 -4.90 7.86
C TYR A 74 -6.51 -4.39 6.58
N THR A 75 -6.52 -5.20 5.52
CA THR A 75 -5.80 -4.91 4.27
C THR A 75 -6.35 -3.65 3.60
N SER A 76 -7.67 -3.52 3.51
CA SER A 76 -8.35 -2.32 2.98
C SER A 76 -8.04 -1.07 3.81
N THR A 77 -8.08 -1.19 5.15
CA THR A 77 -7.80 -0.06 6.05
C THR A 77 -6.35 0.40 5.94
N ALA A 78 -5.40 -0.53 5.88
CA ALA A 78 -3.98 -0.24 5.70
C ALA A 78 -3.73 0.44 4.35
N TYR A 79 -4.32 -0.05 3.25
CA TYR A 79 -4.23 0.61 1.94
C TYR A 79 -4.76 2.03 1.97
N ARG A 80 -5.92 2.23 2.61
CA ARG A 80 -6.51 3.57 2.74
C ARG A 80 -5.57 4.55 3.45
N LEU A 81 -4.95 4.13 4.55
CA LEU A 81 -4.03 4.96 5.33
C LEU A 81 -2.73 5.26 4.56
N ILE A 82 -2.18 4.27 3.85
CA ILE A 82 -1.00 4.44 2.99
C ILE A 82 -1.32 5.43 1.85
N TYR A 83 -2.47 5.29 1.20
CA TYR A 83 -2.88 6.18 0.12
C TYR A 83 -3.08 7.62 0.60
N GLN A 84 -3.68 7.81 1.79
CA GLN A 84 -3.80 9.13 2.41
C GLN A 84 -2.44 9.77 2.65
N TYR A 85 -1.46 9.02 3.18
CA TYR A 85 -0.10 9.49 3.34
C TYR A 85 0.51 9.93 2.00
N GLN A 86 0.39 9.11 0.95
CA GLN A 86 0.92 9.42 -0.38
C GLN A 86 0.30 10.70 -0.98
N ILE A 87 -1.00 10.91 -0.80
CA ILE A 87 -1.67 12.14 -1.24
C ILE A 87 -1.09 13.36 -0.51
N ILE A 88 -0.91 13.27 0.81
CA ILE A 88 -0.37 14.39 1.59
C ILE A 88 1.06 14.72 1.16
N ILE A 89 1.89 13.70 0.90
CA ILE A 89 3.26 13.89 0.39
C ILE A 89 3.26 14.56 -0.99
N LYS A 90 2.40 14.10 -1.91
CA LYS A 90 2.25 14.71 -3.24
C LYS A 90 1.72 16.15 -3.17
N GLY A 91 0.93 16.47 -2.14
CA GLY A 91 0.38 17.81 -1.90
C GLY A 91 1.39 18.84 -1.34
N PHE A 92 2.65 18.45 -1.12
CA PHE A 92 3.73 19.39 -0.81
C PHE A 92 4.26 20.04 -2.10
N ASP A 93 3.57 21.08 -2.54
CA ASP A 93 3.96 21.89 -3.69
C ASP A 93 5.27 22.68 -3.44
N GLU A 94 5.83 23.25 -4.51
CA GLU A 94 7.04 24.10 -4.46
C GLU A 94 6.93 25.26 -3.46
N SER A 95 5.72 25.75 -3.19
CA SER A 95 5.46 26.81 -2.21
C SER A 95 5.62 26.37 -0.75
N LYS A 96 5.42 25.08 -0.45
CA LYS A 96 5.46 24.49 0.90
C LYS A 96 6.82 23.84 1.20
N LEU A 97 7.53 23.43 0.15
CA LEU A 97 8.87 22.85 0.22
C LEU A 97 9.91 23.71 0.98
N PRO A 98 9.99 25.05 0.83
CA PRO A 98 10.96 25.86 1.58
C PRO A 98 10.68 25.86 3.09
N VAL A 99 9.41 25.82 3.50
CA VAL A 99 9.03 25.70 4.91
C VAL A 99 9.47 24.33 5.44
N LEU A 100 9.27 23.26 4.66
CA LEU A 100 9.75 21.92 5.01
C LEU A 100 11.27 21.85 5.13
N LYS A 101 12.03 22.45 4.19
CA LYS A 101 13.50 22.54 4.27
C LYS A 101 13.98 23.33 5.49
N SER A 102 13.27 24.40 5.87
CA SER A 102 13.58 25.15 7.10
C SER A 102 13.37 24.31 8.37
N LEU A 103 12.46 23.34 8.32
CA LEU A 103 12.18 22.41 9.42
C LEU A 103 13.12 21.20 9.39
N PHE A 104 13.56 20.75 8.22
CA PHE A 104 14.39 19.57 8.01
C PHE A 104 15.60 19.93 7.15
N SER A 105 16.72 20.23 7.81
CA SER A 105 17.93 20.77 7.18
C SER A 105 18.56 19.86 6.12
N ASN A 106 18.36 18.54 6.22
CA ASN A 106 18.92 17.51 5.33
C ASN A 106 17.87 16.89 4.39
N LEU A 107 16.80 17.61 4.07
CA LEU A 107 15.71 17.07 3.25
C LEU A 107 16.10 16.97 1.77
N ASN A 108 16.06 15.75 1.22
CA ASN A 108 16.20 15.53 -0.22
C ASN A 108 15.02 16.12 -1.01
N PRO A 109 15.25 16.62 -2.24
CA PRO A 109 14.17 17.14 -3.10
C PRO A 109 13.12 16.09 -3.49
N ASP A 110 13.47 14.80 -3.45
CA ASP A 110 12.58 13.66 -3.73
C ASP A 110 11.79 13.19 -2.48
N LEU A 111 11.96 13.85 -1.33
CA LEU A 111 11.32 13.50 -0.05
C LEU A 111 11.57 12.06 0.42
N SER A 112 12.45 11.28 -0.22
CA SER A 112 12.70 9.87 0.13
C SER A 112 13.33 9.70 1.53
N ASN A 113 14.02 10.71 2.07
CA ASN A 113 14.54 10.72 3.45
C ASN A 113 13.58 11.37 4.47
N PHE A 114 12.40 11.83 4.04
CA PHE A 114 11.47 12.58 4.88
C PHE A 114 11.05 11.80 6.12
N LEU A 115 10.65 10.53 5.98
CA LEU A 115 10.19 9.69 7.08
C LEU A 115 11.27 9.51 8.15
N ALA A 116 12.52 9.24 7.75
CA ALA A 116 13.64 9.06 8.69
C ALA A 116 13.91 10.35 9.49
N LEU A 117 13.94 11.50 8.81
CA LEU A 117 14.13 12.80 9.44
C LEU A 117 12.95 13.19 10.34
N PHE A 118 11.72 12.86 9.94
CA PHE A 118 10.51 13.12 10.69
C PHE A 118 10.50 12.33 12.01
N THR A 119 10.74 11.03 11.93
CA THR A 119 10.81 10.12 13.08
C THR A 119 11.90 10.53 14.05
N SER A 120 13.10 10.86 13.55
CA SER A 120 14.22 11.32 14.39
C SER A 120 13.95 12.67 15.04
N LYS A 121 13.31 13.60 14.33
CA LYS A 121 13.02 14.94 14.86
C LYS A 121 11.97 14.94 15.96
N PHE A 122 10.91 14.16 15.79
CA PHE A 122 9.79 14.11 16.72
C PHE A 122 9.87 12.95 17.72
N ASN A 123 10.95 12.15 17.67
CA ASN A 123 11.17 10.97 18.51
C ASN A 123 9.97 10.00 18.51
N ILE A 124 9.39 9.78 17.32
CA ILE A 124 8.23 8.91 17.15
C ILE A 124 8.72 7.48 17.01
N ASN A 125 8.34 6.59 17.92
CA ASN A 125 8.76 5.19 17.86
C ASN A 125 7.69 4.32 17.17
N CYS A 126 7.63 4.41 15.84
CA CYS A 126 6.69 3.62 15.02
C CYS A 126 7.44 2.83 13.92
N PRO A 127 8.23 1.81 14.29
CA PRO A 127 9.06 1.08 13.34
C PRO A 127 8.23 0.30 12.30
N GLN A 128 7.09 -0.27 12.70
CA GLN A 128 6.24 -1.04 11.78
C GLN A 128 5.57 -0.11 10.78
N ALA A 129 5.06 1.03 11.24
CA ALA A 129 4.45 2.01 10.36
C ALA A 129 5.45 2.62 9.37
N VAL A 130 6.69 2.89 9.80
CA VAL A 130 7.74 3.40 8.90
C VAL A 130 8.05 2.38 7.81
N ASN A 131 8.26 1.11 8.17
CA ASN A 131 8.48 0.03 7.20
C ASN A 131 7.28 -0.10 6.24
N ARG A 132 6.06 0.05 6.76
CA ARG A 132 4.82 -0.05 6.00
C ARG A 132 4.63 1.10 5.01
N LEU A 133 4.94 2.33 5.41
CA LEU A 133 4.86 3.50 4.52
C LEU A 133 5.97 3.51 3.47
N LEU A 134 7.16 2.98 3.79
CA LEU A 134 8.25 2.81 2.83
C LEU A 134 7.96 1.72 1.80
N SER A 135 7.35 0.61 2.23
CA SER A 135 6.97 -0.49 1.33
C SER A 135 5.73 -0.18 0.49
N GLY A 136 4.80 0.64 1.00
CA GLY A 136 3.63 1.10 0.25
C GLY A 136 2.52 0.06 0.07
N VAL A 137 2.61 -1.09 0.75
CA VAL A 137 1.63 -2.19 0.70
C VAL A 137 1.38 -2.76 2.11
N PRO A 138 0.21 -3.28 2.51
CA PRO A 138 -0.08 -3.88 3.83
C PRO A 138 0.75 -5.13 4.23
N SER A 139 0.88 -5.41 5.54
CA SER A 139 1.65 -6.55 6.07
C SER A 139 1.11 -7.92 5.67
N THR A 140 -0.18 -8.03 5.38
CA THR A 140 -0.80 -9.27 4.87
C THR A 140 -0.24 -9.69 3.51
N ILE A 141 0.23 -8.72 2.73
CA ILE A 141 0.85 -8.91 1.43
C ILE A 141 2.37 -9.07 1.59
N ASP A 142 2.95 -8.40 2.60
CA ASP A 142 4.38 -8.46 2.95
C ASP A 142 4.78 -9.81 3.62
N HIS A 143 3.99 -10.32 4.56
CA HIS A 143 4.26 -11.59 5.27
C HIS A 143 3.84 -12.85 4.49
N LEU A 144 3.07 -12.71 3.41
CA LEU A 144 2.87 -13.81 2.46
C LEU A 144 4.20 -14.19 1.77
N ALA A 145 5.16 -13.26 1.71
CA ALA A 145 6.52 -13.50 1.25
C ALA A 145 7.43 -14.19 2.31
N ILE A 146 7.07 -14.12 3.60
CA ILE A 146 7.87 -14.69 4.70
C ILE A 146 7.39 -16.10 5.09
N SER A 147 6.10 -16.41 4.90
CA SER A 147 5.54 -17.72 5.27
C SER A 147 5.99 -18.88 4.35
N THR A 148 6.75 -18.60 3.29
CA THR A 148 7.36 -19.59 2.39
C THR A 148 8.88 -19.69 2.53
N SER A 149 9.51 -19.02 3.50
CA SER A 149 10.95 -19.14 3.74
C SER A 149 11.30 -19.31 5.22
N GLY A 150 11.24 -20.56 5.67
CA GLY A 150 12.00 -20.97 6.85
C GLY A 150 13.51 -20.88 6.57
N GLY A 151 14.16 -19.87 7.15
CA GLY A 151 15.58 -19.90 7.52
C GLY A 151 16.56 -19.06 6.68
N GLY A 152 17.20 -18.10 7.35
CA GLY A 152 18.63 -17.82 7.20
C GLY A 152 19.08 -16.78 6.19
N ALA A 153 19.34 -15.57 6.71
CA ALA A 153 20.32 -14.56 6.29
C ALA A 153 21.14 -14.78 5.00
N ALA A 154 21.05 -13.84 4.05
CA ALA A 154 22.13 -12.92 3.65
C ALA A 154 21.85 -12.23 2.30
N ALA A 155 21.92 -10.90 2.33
CA ALA A 155 22.46 -10.00 1.31
C ALA A 155 22.02 -10.10 -0.18
N ASN A 156 21.50 -8.95 -0.64
CA ASN A 156 21.70 -8.38 -1.99
C ASN A 156 21.18 -9.17 -3.21
N ALA A 157 19.89 -8.99 -3.55
CA ALA A 157 19.38 -9.12 -4.94
C ALA A 157 17.88 -8.75 -5.14
N ALA A 158 17.10 -8.39 -4.10
CA ALA A 158 15.64 -8.47 -4.18
C ALA A 158 14.88 -7.20 -4.63
N THR A 159 15.55 -6.16 -5.12
CA THR A 159 14.89 -4.97 -5.70
C THR A 159 14.26 -5.26 -7.09
N ALA A 160 14.31 -6.50 -7.58
CA ALA A 160 13.74 -6.92 -8.87
C ALA A 160 12.43 -7.73 -8.78
N ASN A 161 12.03 -8.21 -7.60
CA ASN A 161 10.93 -9.18 -7.47
C ASN A 161 9.63 -8.68 -6.82
N ALA A 162 9.61 -7.51 -6.16
CA ALA A 162 8.34 -6.88 -5.76
C ALA A 162 7.58 -6.32 -6.99
N THR A 163 8.32 -5.94 -8.04
CA THR A 163 7.73 -5.78 -9.38
C THR A 163 7.35 -7.12 -9.99
N ALA A 164 7.87 -8.28 -9.57
CA ALA A 164 7.60 -9.57 -10.22
C ALA A 164 6.27 -10.21 -9.80
N THR A 165 5.71 -9.93 -8.61
CA THR A 165 4.40 -10.47 -8.20
C THR A 165 3.24 -9.59 -8.67
N THR A 166 3.38 -8.27 -8.63
CA THR A 166 2.45 -7.36 -9.34
C THR A 166 2.60 -7.49 -10.85
N ARG A 167 3.82 -7.72 -11.38
CA ARG A 167 3.98 -8.17 -12.77
C ARG A 167 3.51 -9.59 -12.98
N ALA A 168 3.50 -10.50 -12.00
CA ALA A 168 3.00 -11.87 -12.21
C ALA A 168 1.48 -11.83 -12.31
N ASN A 169 0.80 -11.07 -11.45
CA ASN A 169 -0.64 -10.84 -11.59
C ASN A 169 -0.94 -10.04 -12.86
N ALA A 170 -0.21 -8.97 -13.19
CA ALA A 170 -0.41 -8.23 -14.44
C ALA A 170 -0.07 -9.06 -15.69
N ARG A 171 0.94 -9.93 -15.62
CA ARG A 171 1.32 -10.88 -16.68
C ARG A 171 0.25 -11.95 -16.83
N LEU A 172 -0.22 -12.53 -15.72
CA LEU A 172 -1.25 -13.55 -15.71
C LEU A 172 -2.58 -12.98 -16.21
N ILE A 173 -2.93 -11.74 -15.83
CA ILE A 173 -4.07 -11.01 -16.41
C ILE A 173 -3.87 -10.82 -17.91
N ALA A 174 -2.70 -10.33 -18.36
CA ALA A 174 -2.43 -10.15 -19.78
C ALA A 174 -2.44 -11.47 -20.57
N GLU A 175 -1.96 -12.56 -19.97
CA GLU A 175 -1.93 -13.91 -20.52
C GLU A 175 -3.34 -14.49 -20.62
N ILE A 176 -4.17 -14.33 -19.59
CA ILE A 176 -5.60 -14.69 -19.62
C ILE A 176 -6.34 -13.88 -20.68
N THR A 177 -6.13 -12.56 -20.74
CA THR A 177 -6.73 -11.71 -21.78
C THR A 177 -6.29 -12.13 -23.18
N GLY A 178 -5.00 -12.42 -23.38
CA GLY A 178 -4.45 -12.92 -24.64
C GLY A 178 -5.04 -14.28 -25.03
N ASN A 179 -5.19 -15.18 -24.07
CA ASN A 179 -5.80 -16.49 -24.27
C ASN A 179 -7.28 -16.37 -24.62
N PHE A 180 -8.03 -15.47 -23.97
CA PHE A 180 -9.42 -15.16 -24.35
C PHE A 180 -9.52 -14.66 -25.80
N ILE A 181 -8.71 -13.68 -26.19
CA ILE A 181 -8.71 -13.13 -27.55
C ILE A 181 -8.36 -14.22 -28.56
N THR A 182 -7.31 -15.00 -28.28
CA THR A 182 -6.85 -16.09 -29.15
C THR A 182 -7.92 -17.16 -29.32
N CYS A 183 -8.60 -17.55 -28.22
CA CYS A 183 -9.68 -18.54 -28.27
C CYS A 183 -10.91 -18.01 -29.03
N MET A 184 -11.31 -16.74 -28.81
CA MET A 184 -12.39 -16.10 -29.56
C MET A 184 -12.09 -16.02 -31.06
N ASP A 185 -10.86 -15.65 -31.42
CA ASP A 185 -10.46 -15.51 -32.81
C ASP A 185 -10.34 -16.86 -33.51
N ALA A 186 -9.88 -17.91 -32.82
CA ALA A 186 -9.90 -19.27 -33.36
C ALA A 186 -11.32 -19.71 -33.74
N VAL A 187 -12.31 -19.46 -32.88
CA VAL A 187 -13.73 -19.77 -33.15
C VAL A 187 -14.26 -18.94 -34.34
N LYS A 188 -13.94 -17.64 -34.38
CA LYS A 188 -14.33 -16.75 -35.50
C LYS A 188 -13.67 -17.15 -36.83
N LEU A 189 -12.45 -17.67 -36.80
CA LEU A 189 -11.73 -18.19 -37.95
C LEU A 189 -12.16 -19.62 -38.36
N ASN A 190 -13.26 -20.12 -37.78
CA ASN A 190 -13.88 -21.40 -38.13
C ASN A 190 -13.04 -22.63 -37.71
N TYR A 191 -12.27 -22.51 -36.62
CA TYR A 191 -11.55 -23.65 -36.05
C TYR A 191 -12.56 -24.54 -35.33
N LYS A 192 -12.82 -25.73 -35.88
CA LYS A 192 -13.93 -26.61 -35.45
C LYS A 192 -13.47 -27.94 -34.88
N THR A 193 -12.18 -28.24 -34.95
CA THR A 193 -11.66 -29.54 -34.53
C THR A 193 -11.24 -29.53 -33.07
N ARG A 194 -11.37 -30.69 -32.39
CA ARG A 194 -10.95 -30.87 -31.00
C ARG A 194 -9.48 -30.48 -30.81
N ASP A 195 -8.62 -30.95 -31.70
CA ASP A 195 -7.16 -30.78 -31.54
C ASP A 195 -6.73 -29.31 -31.64
N GLN A 196 -7.56 -28.45 -32.25
CA GLN A 196 -7.33 -27.01 -32.35
C GLN A 196 -7.91 -26.23 -31.16
N LEU A 197 -9.13 -26.56 -30.72
CA LEU A 197 -9.82 -25.81 -29.66
C LEU A 197 -9.43 -26.27 -28.25
N HIS A 198 -9.16 -27.56 -28.06
CA HIS A 198 -8.87 -28.14 -26.76
C HIS A 198 -7.61 -27.56 -26.10
N PRO A 199 -6.46 -27.41 -26.79
CA PRO A 199 -5.26 -26.83 -26.17
C PRO A 199 -5.47 -25.38 -25.73
N LEU A 200 -6.16 -24.58 -26.55
CA LEU A 200 -6.44 -23.16 -26.27
C LEU A 200 -7.35 -23.00 -25.05
N LEU A 201 -8.43 -23.79 -24.99
CA LEU A 201 -9.37 -23.73 -23.89
C LEU A 201 -8.80 -24.32 -22.59
N SER A 202 -7.98 -25.38 -22.69
CA SER A 202 -7.30 -25.96 -21.53
C SER A 202 -6.32 -24.97 -20.90
N ASP A 203 -5.51 -24.31 -21.73
CA ASP A 203 -4.55 -23.29 -21.26
C ASP A 203 -5.27 -22.08 -20.64
N LEU A 204 -6.36 -21.62 -21.27
CA LEU A 204 -7.22 -20.59 -20.70
C LEU A 204 -7.74 -20.98 -19.31
N VAL A 205 -8.33 -22.17 -19.15
CA VAL A 205 -8.91 -22.62 -17.87
C VAL A 205 -7.86 -22.82 -16.79
N VAL A 206 -6.68 -23.33 -17.12
CA VAL A 206 -5.57 -23.50 -16.16
C VAL A 206 -5.10 -22.13 -15.65
N ASN A 207 -4.82 -21.18 -16.55
CA ASN A 207 -4.38 -19.84 -16.17
C ASN A 207 -5.45 -19.11 -15.35
N LEU A 208 -6.73 -19.35 -15.67
CA LEU A 208 -7.87 -18.82 -14.90
C LEU A 208 -7.99 -19.42 -13.50
N ASN A 209 -7.68 -20.71 -13.34
CA ASN A 209 -7.64 -21.37 -12.04
C ASN A 209 -6.48 -20.88 -11.17
N GLU A 210 -5.32 -20.66 -11.78
CA GLU A 210 -4.14 -20.12 -11.09
C GLU A 210 -4.36 -18.69 -10.61
N PHE A 211 -5.10 -17.88 -11.37
CA PHE A 211 -5.43 -16.50 -10.97
C PHE A 211 -6.48 -16.43 -9.85
N ASN A 212 -7.40 -17.40 -9.78
CA ASN A 212 -8.55 -17.32 -8.89
C ASN A 212 -9.04 -18.69 -8.36
N GLU A 213 -8.45 -19.11 -7.24
CA GLU A 213 -8.85 -20.33 -6.52
C GLU A 213 -10.16 -20.17 -5.72
N THR A 214 -10.56 -18.93 -5.38
CA THR A 214 -11.59 -18.67 -4.36
C THR A 214 -12.86 -17.97 -4.85
N ILE A 215 -12.88 -17.41 -6.07
CA ILE A 215 -14.04 -16.69 -6.62
C ILE A 215 -14.56 -17.43 -7.85
N GLU A 216 -15.71 -18.08 -7.69
CA GLU A 216 -16.54 -18.52 -8.81
C GLU A 216 -17.21 -17.29 -9.43
N PHE A 217 -16.72 -16.83 -10.59
CA PHE A 217 -17.45 -15.87 -11.42
C PHE A 217 -18.30 -16.61 -12.48
N ASN A 218 -19.34 -15.93 -12.98
CA ASN A 218 -20.43 -16.46 -13.81
C ASN A 218 -20.04 -16.89 -15.25
N GLY A 219 -18.86 -17.45 -15.43
CA GLY A 219 -18.35 -17.93 -16.72
C GLY A 219 -17.39 -19.12 -16.63
N LYS A 220 -16.76 -19.33 -15.47
CA LYS A 220 -15.81 -20.43 -15.25
C LYS A 220 -16.44 -21.81 -15.43
N SER A 221 -17.63 -22.01 -14.85
CA SER A 221 -18.39 -23.26 -14.98
C SER A 221 -18.78 -23.56 -16.43
N LYS A 222 -19.12 -22.52 -17.21
CA LYS A 222 -19.42 -22.63 -18.63
C LYS A 222 -18.20 -23.05 -19.45
N LEU A 223 -17.04 -22.45 -19.20
CA LEU A 223 -15.78 -22.82 -19.88
C LEU A 223 -15.38 -24.27 -19.59
N ILE A 224 -15.57 -24.75 -18.36
CA ILE A 224 -15.31 -26.15 -18.00
C ILE A 224 -16.29 -27.09 -18.72
N ASN A 225 -17.58 -26.74 -18.79
CA ASN A 225 -18.56 -27.52 -19.55
C ASN A 225 -18.19 -27.59 -21.04
N TRP A 226 -17.71 -26.48 -21.62
CA TRP A 226 -17.22 -26.46 -22.99
C TRP A 226 -15.93 -27.28 -23.17
N LEU A 227 -15.03 -27.30 -22.20
CA LEU A 227 -13.84 -28.15 -22.22
C LEU A 227 -14.21 -29.64 -22.26
N ILE A 228 -15.19 -30.04 -21.44
CA ILE A 228 -15.72 -31.42 -21.43
C ILE A 228 -16.40 -31.74 -22.77
N LYS A 229 -17.22 -30.82 -23.28
CA LYS A 229 -17.93 -31.00 -24.56
C LYS A 229 -16.95 -31.09 -25.73
N ILE A 230 -15.88 -30.29 -25.72
CA ILE A 230 -14.84 -30.29 -26.75
C ILE A 230 -13.98 -31.54 -26.67
N ASN A 231 -13.63 -32.01 -25.46
CA ASN A 231 -12.88 -33.26 -25.30
C ASN A 231 -13.64 -34.48 -25.84
N ASN A 232 -14.98 -34.47 -25.75
CA ASN A 232 -15.86 -35.52 -26.27
C ASN A 232 -16.25 -35.34 -27.75
N LEU A 233 -15.68 -34.36 -28.48
CA LEU A 233 -15.92 -34.21 -29.92
C LEU A 233 -15.16 -35.29 -30.71
N GLU A 234 -15.88 -36.05 -31.54
CA GLU A 234 -15.29 -37.04 -32.45
C GLU A 234 -14.96 -36.48 -33.84
N LYS A 235 -15.61 -35.39 -34.29
CA LYS A 235 -15.44 -34.83 -35.65
C LYS A 235 -15.21 -33.33 -35.62
N GLU A 236 -16.28 -32.55 -35.75
CA GLU A 236 -16.22 -31.09 -35.86
C GLU A 236 -17.35 -30.47 -35.03
N LEU A 237 -17.06 -29.30 -34.46
CA LEU A 237 -18.05 -28.49 -33.76
C LEU A 237 -19.07 -27.95 -34.77
N SER A 238 -20.36 -28.11 -34.45
CA SER A 238 -21.43 -27.57 -35.29
C SER A 238 -21.37 -26.04 -35.32
N GLN A 239 -21.92 -25.41 -36.36
CA GLN A 239 -21.93 -23.95 -36.45
C GLN A 239 -22.74 -23.31 -35.31
N GLU A 240 -23.87 -23.92 -34.96
CA GLU A 240 -24.73 -23.47 -33.86
C GLU A 240 -24.01 -23.58 -32.50
N ASP A 241 -23.29 -24.68 -32.27
CA ASP A 241 -22.45 -24.82 -31.07
C ASP A 241 -21.28 -23.84 -31.05
N SER A 242 -20.73 -23.48 -32.20
CA SER A 242 -19.64 -22.49 -32.30
C SER A 242 -20.13 -21.09 -31.90
N ASP A 243 -21.33 -20.72 -32.33
CA ASP A 243 -21.94 -19.43 -31.99
C ASP A 243 -22.33 -19.38 -30.49
N LEU A 244 -22.83 -20.49 -29.94
CA LEU A 244 -23.10 -20.61 -28.50
C LEU A 244 -21.81 -20.56 -27.67
N PHE A 245 -20.75 -21.25 -28.12
CA PHE A 245 -19.45 -21.23 -27.45
C PHE A 245 -18.86 -19.82 -27.43
N LEU A 246 -18.94 -19.08 -28.53
CA LEU A 246 -18.46 -17.70 -28.61
C LEU A 246 -19.21 -16.77 -27.62
N ASN A 247 -20.54 -16.95 -27.49
CA ASN A 247 -21.34 -16.15 -26.56
C ASN A 247 -21.02 -16.47 -25.08
N ASP A 248 -20.82 -17.75 -24.75
CA ASP A 248 -20.38 -18.14 -23.41
C ASP A 248 -18.97 -17.65 -23.10
N LEU A 249 -18.09 -17.56 -24.10
CA LEU A 249 -16.75 -16.99 -23.95
C LEU A 249 -16.80 -15.48 -23.68
N ASP A 250 -17.67 -14.72 -24.38
CA ASP A 250 -17.90 -13.30 -24.13
C ASP A 250 -18.50 -13.05 -22.74
N THR A 251 -19.45 -13.89 -22.33
CA THR A 251 -20.02 -13.86 -20.97
C THR A 251 -18.94 -14.10 -19.90
N ALA A 252 -18.08 -15.10 -20.12
CA ALA A 252 -16.99 -15.40 -19.20
C ALA A 252 -15.93 -14.29 -19.15
N TYR A 253 -15.63 -13.67 -20.28
CA TYR A 253 -14.71 -12.54 -20.37
C TYR A 253 -15.23 -11.31 -19.61
N LYS A 254 -16.52 -10.98 -19.76
CA LYS A 254 -17.18 -9.92 -18.98
C LYS A 254 -17.15 -10.21 -17.48
N GLY A 255 -17.49 -11.44 -17.09
CA GLY A 255 -17.44 -11.86 -15.69
C GLY A 255 -16.02 -11.83 -15.10
N PHE A 256 -15.00 -12.14 -15.90
CA PHE A 256 -13.59 -11.99 -15.50
C PHE A 256 -13.24 -10.52 -15.27
N TYR A 257 -13.62 -9.61 -16.19
CA TYR A 257 -13.39 -8.18 -16.00
C TYR A 257 -14.10 -7.59 -14.80
N GLU A 258 -15.35 -7.96 -14.56
CA GLU A 258 -16.11 -7.51 -13.39
C GLU A 258 -15.48 -8.04 -12.08
N SER A 259 -14.89 -9.24 -12.11
CA SER A 259 -14.10 -9.76 -10.99
C SER A 259 -12.79 -9.00 -10.76
N LEU A 260 -12.22 -8.36 -11.78
CA LEU A 260 -11.04 -7.50 -11.64
C LEU A 260 -11.40 -6.13 -11.06
N GLU A 261 -12.59 -5.60 -11.34
CA GLU A 261 -13.03 -4.29 -10.86
C GLU A 261 -13.54 -4.33 -9.41
N ASN A 262 -14.06 -5.48 -8.98
CA ASN A 262 -14.50 -5.72 -7.60
C ASN A 262 -13.37 -6.13 -6.64
N HIS A 263 -12.11 -6.17 -7.09
CA HIS A 263 -10.95 -6.63 -6.32
C HIS A 263 -9.83 -5.56 -6.28
#